data_AF-A0A497FJ96-F1
#
_entry.id   AF-A0A497FJ96-F1
#
_cell.length_a   1.000
_cell.length_b   1.000
_cell.length_c   1.000
_cell.angle_alpha   90.00
_cell.angle_beta   90.00
_cell.angle_gamma   90.00
#
_symmetry.space_group_name_H-M   'P 1'
#
loop_
_entity.id
_entity.type
_entity.pdbx_description
1 polymer ?
#
loop_
_entity_poly.entity_id
_entity_poly.type
_entity_poly.pdbx_seq_one_letter_code
_entity_poly.pdbx_strand_id
1 'polypeptide(L)'
;SAIYAWSFYIDLASVGCTSAVKRECLSIEERRKRAELAIDALALMLDTRIFGAKQTRFSPMIDYETVLVALSSPLPFNVSPPASGIIFVEDTVKRAKTFRKATESEVRLYAYARDGDIVKNLEASGVKVYPTLLEMFSEVKNDAMSMLR
;
A
#
# COMPACT_ATOMS: atom_id res chain seq x y z
N SER A 1 10.56 4.59 23.43
CA SER A 1 9.80 4.38 22.19
C SER A 1 9.46 2.91 22.06
N ALA A 2 8.44 2.55 21.27
CA ALA A 2 8.12 1.16 20.94
C ALA A 2 7.79 1.08 19.45
N ILE A 3 8.13 -0.03 18.81
CA ILE A 3 7.81 -0.27 17.40
C ILE A 3 6.38 -0.82 17.34
N TYR A 4 5.56 -0.20 16.51
CA TYR A 4 4.20 -0.65 16.22
C TYR A 4 4.12 -1.13 14.78
N ALA A 5 3.39 -2.22 14.58
CA ALA A 5 3.10 -2.77 13.27
C ALA A 5 1.62 -2.59 12.95
N TRP A 6 1.33 -2.18 11.72
CA TRP A 6 -0.03 -2.06 11.20
C TRP A 6 -0.04 -2.44 9.72
N SER A 7 -1.12 -3.07 9.28
CA SER A 7 -1.34 -3.49 7.90
C SER A 7 -2.83 -3.39 7.58
N PHE A 8 -3.15 -3.01 6.36
CA PHE A 8 -4.52 -2.93 5.84
C PHE A 8 -4.52 -3.21 4.34
N TYR A 9 -5.71 -3.34 3.75
CA TYR A 9 -5.90 -3.52 2.33
C TYR A 9 -7.02 -2.60 1.84
N ILE A 10 -6.94 -2.17 0.58
CA ILE A 10 -8.01 -1.41 -0.10
C ILE A 10 -8.31 -2.13 -1.41
N ASP A 11 -9.56 -2.59 -1.58
CA ASP A 11 -10.03 -3.14 -2.86
C ASP A 11 -10.49 -2.01 -3.78
N LEU A 12 -9.56 -1.52 -4.61
CA LEU A 12 -9.82 -0.46 -5.59
C LEU A 12 -10.77 -0.91 -6.70
N ALA A 13 -10.78 -2.20 -7.06
CA ALA A 13 -11.60 -2.72 -8.16
C ALA A 13 -13.10 -2.69 -7.81
N SER A 14 -13.43 -2.77 -6.53
CA SER A 14 -14.81 -2.71 -6.04
C SER A 14 -15.30 -1.29 -5.72
N VAL A 15 -14.44 -0.27 -5.80
CA VAL A 15 -14.85 1.12 -5.62
C VAL A 15 -15.90 1.50 -6.66
N GLY A 16 -17.02 2.06 -6.20
CA GLY A 16 -18.14 2.46 -7.04
C GLY A 16 -19.00 1.30 -7.55
N CYS A 17 -18.84 0.09 -7.00
CA CYS A 17 -19.70 -1.05 -7.29
C CYS A 17 -20.55 -1.44 -6.07
N THR A 18 -21.76 -1.92 -6.30
CA THR A 18 -22.62 -2.49 -5.26
C THR A 18 -22.08 -3.84 -4.78
N SER A 19 -22.13 -4.08 -3.47
CA SER A 19 -21.79 -5.37 -2.84
C SER A 19 -22.97 -6.36 -2.77
N ALA A 20 -24.16 -5.92 -3.18
CA ALA A 20 -25.38 -6.72 -3.19
C ALA A 20 -25.40 -7.72 -4.36
N VAL A 21 -26.49 -8.52 -4.44
CA VAL A 21 -26.69 -9.67 -5.35
C VAL A 21 -26.34 -9.39 -6.81
N LYS A 22 -26.44 -8.15 -7.28
CA LYS A 22 -26.02 -7.72 -8.62
C LYS A 22 -24.90 -6.69 -8.49
N ARG A 23 -23.77 -6.93 -9.17
CA ARG A 23 -22.64 -6.00 -9.25
C ARG A 23 -22.96 -4.92 -10.29
N GLU A 24 -23.63 -3.87 -9.83
CA GLU A 24 -23.83 -2.65 -10.60
C GLU A 24 -22.73 -1.68 -10.24
N CYS A 25 -22.01 -1.21 -11.25
CA CYS A 25 -20.88 -0.32 -11.09
C CYS A 25 -21.22 1.02 -11.75
N LEU A 26 -20.77 2.11 -11.13
CA LEU A 26 -20.74 3.42 -11.76
C LEU A 26 -19.88 3.38 -13.03
N SER A 27 -19.94 4.43 -13.84
CA SER A 27 -19.08 4.56 -15.01
C SER A 27 -17.60 4.46 -14.64
N ILE A 28 -16.77 4.04 -15.59
CA ILE A 28 -15.34 3.87 -15.35
C ILE A 28 -14.68 5.18 -14.91
N GLU A 29 -15.15 6.33 -15.41
CA GLU A 29 -14.67 7.65 -15.06
C GLU A 29 -14.95 7.99 -13.59
N GLU A 30 -16.20 7.75 -13.12
CA GLU A 30 -16.57 7.96 -11.72
C GLU A 30 -15.81 7.00 -10.78
N ARG A 31 -15.62 5.75 -11.21
CA ARG A 31 -14.84 4.76 -10.44
C ARG A 31 -13.39 5.17 -10.30
N ARG A 32 -12.74 5.58 -11.39
CA ARG A 32 -11.35 6.07 -11.39
C ARG A 32 -11.19 7.26 -10.46
N LYS A 33 -12.04 8.28 -10.58
CA LYS A 33 -12.02 9.46 -9.72
C LYS A 33 -12.12 9.12 -8.23
N ARG A 34 -12.99 8.16 -7.87
CA ARG A 34 -13.16 7.72 -6.47
C ARG A 34 -11.98 6.90 -5.97
N ALA A 35 -11.41 6.05 -6.83
CA ALA A 35 -10.23 5.25 -6.50
C ALA A 35 -8.98 6.15 -6.33
N GLU A 36 -8.80 7.15 -7.19
CA GLU A 36 -7.77 8.19 -7.03
C GLU A 36 -7.92 8.92 -5.71
N LEU A 37 -9.14 9.39 -5.40
CA LEU A 37 -9.43 10.10 -4.15
C LEU A 37 -9.15 9.23 -2.91
N ALA A 38 -9.44 7.92 -2.98
CA ALA A 38 -9.14 6.99 -1.89
C ALA A 38 -7.64 6.86 -1.64
N ILE A 39 -6.82 6.79 -2.71
CA ILE A 39 -5.36 6.73 -2.61
C ILE A 39 -4.80 8.07 -2.10
N ASP A 40 -5.31 9.20 -2.58
CA ASP A 40 -4.89 10.54 -2.15
C ASP A 40 -5.24 10.79 -0.68
N ALA A 41 -6.43 10.37 -0.23
CA ALA A 41 -6.83 10.46 1.17
C ALA A 41 -5.92 9.62 2.08
N LEU A 42 -5.54 8.42 1.64
CA LEU A 42 -4.59 7.56 2.36
C LEU A 42 -3.20 8.21 2.42
N ALA A 43 -2.70 8.73 1.30
CA ALA A 43 -1.41 9.40 1.24
C ALA A 43 -1.36 10.59 2.20
N LEU A 44 -2.41 11.43 2.20
CA LEU A 44 -2.53 12.57 3.09
C LEU A 44 -2.60 12.15 4.57
N MET A 45 -3.40 11.12 4.88
CA MET A 45 -3.52 10.59 6.25
C MET A 45 -2.16 10.12 6.76
N LEU A 46 -1.40 9.39 5.93
CA LEU A 46 -0.10 8.86 6.33
C LEU A 46 0.93 9.97 6.46
N ASP A 47 1.03 10.87 5.50
CA ASP A 47 1.99 11.97 5.51
C ASP A 47 1.79 12.92 6.70
N THR A 48 0.54 13.32 6.95
CA THR A 48 0.20 14.19 8.09
C THR A 48 0.30 13.48 9.44
N ARG A 49 0.29 12.14 9.47
CA ARG A 49 0.25 11.30 10.69
C ARG A 49 -0.98 11.57 11.56
N ILE A 50 -2.03 12.17 11.00
CA ILE A 50 -3.26 12.50 11.71
C ILE A 50 -4.25 11.33 11.56
N PHE A 51 -4.06 10.30 12.39
CA PHE A 51 -5.01 9.19 12.49
C PHE A 51 -4.96 8.55 13.89
N GLY A 52 -6.03 7.83 14.25
CA GLY A 52 -6.17 7.18 15.57
C GLY A 52 -7.10 7.94 16.53
N ALA A 53 -7.34 7.32 17.69
CA ALA A 53 -8.31 7.81 18.67
C ALA A 53 -7.71 8.86 19.63
N LYS A 54 -8.58 9.74 20.16
CA LYS A 54 -8.27 10.68 21.26
C LYS A 54 -7.12 11.67 21.00
N GLN A 55 -6.92 12.10 19.74
CA GLN A 55 -5.94 13.11 19.32
C GLN A 55 -5.99 14.43 20.12
N THR A 56 -7.13 14.77 20.75
CA THR A 56 -7.30 15.96 21.60
C THR A 56 -6.66 15.87 22.98
N ARG A 57 -6.36 14.65 23.47
CA ARG A 57 -5.75 14.41 24.80
C ARG A 57 -4.47 13.58 24.74
N PHE A 58 -4.25 12.89 23.63
CA PHE A 58 -3.06 12.10 23.35
C PHE A 58 -2.69 12.32 21.89
N SER A 59 -1.67 13.14 21.64
CA SER A 59 -1.06 13.28 20.32
C SER A 59 0.21 12.40 20.31
N PRO A 60 0.10 11.13 19.88
CA PRO A 60 1.28 10.27 19.80
C PRO A 60 2.23 10.83 18.74
N MET A 61 3.49 11.06 19.12
CA MET A 61 4.53 11.32 18.12
C MET A 61 4.81 10.01 17.38
N ILE A 62 4.29 9.91 16.15
CA ILE A 62 4.43 8.74 15.29
C ILE A 62 5.48 9.03 14.23
N ASP A 63 6.37 8.08 14.03
CA ASP A 63 7.29 8.05 12.92
C ASP A 63 7.20 6.70 12.20
N TYR A 64 7.39 6.75 10.89
CA TYR A 64 7.45 5.55 10.07
C TYR A 64 8.90 5.10 9.93
N GLU A 65 9.18 3.89 10.41
CA GLU A 65 10.45 3.22 10.15
C GLU A 65 10.48 2.65 8.73
N THR A 66 9.40 1.98 8.33
CA THR A 66 9.24 1.37 7.01
C THR A 66 7.76 1.29 6.64
N VAL A 67 7.44 1.62 5.39
CA VAL A 67 6.13 1.40 4.79
C VAL A 67 6.33 0.60 3.51
N LEU A 68 5.57 -0.48 3.35
CA LEU A 68 5.59 -1.32 2.15
C LEU A 68 4.17 -1.40 1.60
N VAL A 69 4.03 -1.08 0.31
CA VAL A 69 2.77 -1.17 -0.42
C VAL A 69 2.92 -2.24 -1.50
N ALA A 70 1.95 -3.14 -1.56
CA ALA A 70 1.78 -4.08 -2.66
C ALA A 70 0.52 -3.71 -3.45
N LEU A 71 0.70 -3.46 -4.75
CA LEU A 71 -0.40 -3.29 -5.70
C LEU A 71 -0.50 -4.57 -6.53
N SER A 72 -1.68 -5.17 -6.62
CA SER A 72 -1.86 -6.42 -7.36
C SER A 72 -3.11 -6.42 -8.24
N SER A 73 -3.02 -7.12 -9.37
CA SER A 73 -4.13 -7.33 -10.30
C SER A 73 -3.89 -8.60 -11.12
N PRO A 74 -4.92 -9.40 -11.45
CA PRO A 74 -6.30 -9.28 -11.02
C PRO A 74 -6.58 -9.90 -9.64
N LEU A 75 -5.66 -10.71 -9.11
CA LEU A 75 -5.84 -11.40 -7.84
C LEU A 75 -5.34 -10.58 -6.65
N PRO A 76 -5.97 -10.71 -5.47
CA PRO A 76 -5.54 -10.02 -4.26
C PRO A 76 -4.21 -10.57 -3.74
N PHE A 77 -3.33 -9.68 -3.30
CA PHE A 77 -2.08 -10.02 -2.66
C PHE A 77 -1.86 -9.12 -1.44
N ASN A 78 -1.53 -9.73 -0.30
CA ASN A 78 -1.23 -9.03 0.94
C ASN A 78 0.26 -9.09 1.26
N VAL A 79 0.80 -7.98 1.77
CA VAL A 79 2.14 -7.94 2.36
C VAL A 79 2.24 -8.88 3.56
N SER A 80 3.45 -9.35 3.88
CA SER A 80 3.68 -10.09 5.13
C SER A 80 3.47 -9.18 6.35
N PRO A 81 3.06 -9.73 7.51
CA PRO A 81 2.83 -8.93 8.71
C PRO A 81 4.10 -8.16 9.12
N PRO A 82 4.07 -6.82 9.28
CA PRO A 82 5.24 -6.05 9.68
C PRO A 82 5.73 -6.36 11.11
N ALA A 83 4.93 -7.09 11.89
CA ALA A 83 5.27 -7.50 13.26
C ALA A 83 6.53 -8.38 13.33
N SER A 84 6.96 -9.01 12.23
CA SER A 84 8.21 -9.77 12.15
C SER A 84 9.46 -8.89 11.99
N GLY A 85 9.34 -7.56 12.12
CA GLY A 85 10.42 -6.63 11.80
C GLY A 85 10.78 -6.69 10.33
N ILE A 86 12.00 -6.26 9.96
CA ILE A 86 12.42 -6.07 8.56
C ILE A 86 12.26 -7.31 7.65
N ILE A 87 12.28 -8.51 8.23
CA ILE A 87 12.10 -9.80 7.54
C ILE A 87 10.80 -9.84 6.72
N PHE A 88 9.77 -9.08 7.13
CA PHE A 88 8.49 -9.03 6.42
C PHE A 88 8.65 -8.59 4.95
N VAL A 89 9.65 -7.76 4.66
CA VAL A 89 9.94 -7.29 3.30
C VAL A 89 10.44 -8.45 2.44
N GLU A 90 11.45 -9.17 2.92
CA GLU A 90 12.08 -10.28 2.20
C GLU A 90 11.04 -11.39 1.93
N ASP A 91 10.24 -11.70 2.94
CA ASP A 91 9.14 -12.64 2.82
C ASP A 91 8.11 -12.17 1.79
N THR A 92 7.77 -10.88 1.79
CA THR A 92 6.84 -10.30 0.82
C THR A 92 7.39 -10.40 -0.60
N VAL A 93 8.67 -10.10 -0.82
CA VAL A 93 9.32 -10.19 -2.12
C VAL A 93 9.34 -11.64 -2.62
N LYS A 94 9.71 -12.60 -1.75
CA LYS A 94 9.74 -14.02 -2.08
C LYS A 94 8.34 -14.56 -2.41
N ARG A 95 7.34 -14.16 -1.61
CA ARG A 95 5.92 -14.48 -1.85
C ARG A 95 5.41 -13.86 -3.14
N ALA A 96 5.73 -12.60 -3.42
CA ALA A 96 5.33 -11.93 -4.66
C ALA A 96 5.90 -12.63 -5.89
N LYS A 97 7.20 -13.01 -5.87
CA LYS A 97 7.82 -13.78 -6.98
C LYS A 97 7.14 -15.13 -7.18
N THR A 98 6.83 -15.84 -6.10
CA THR A 98 6.16 -17.15 -6.16
C THR A 98 4.71 -17.00 -6.66
N PHE A 99 4.01 -15.98 -6.17
CA PHE A 99 2.63 -15.67 -6.54
C PHE A 99 2.51 -15.35 -8.02
N ARG A 100 3.33 -14.41 -8.53
CA ARG A 100 3.37 -14.07 -9.97
C ARG A 100 3.57 -15.30 -10.86
N LYS A 101 4.46 -16.22 -10.47
CA LYS A 101 4.72 -17.46 -11.22
C LYS A 101 3.56 -18.45 -11.18
N ALA A 102 2.85 -18.54 -10.05
CA ALA A 102 1.78 -19.50 -9.85
C ALA A 102 0.44 -19.04 -10.43
N THR A 103 0.20 -17.72 -10.50
CA THR A 103 -1.12 -17.17 -10.84
C THR A 103 -1.13 -16.27 -12.07
N GLU A 104 0.03 -16.02 -12.68
CA GLU A 104 0.23 -15.06 -13.79
C GLU A 104 -0.26 -13.64 -13.47
N SER A 105 -0.54 -13.35 -12.19
CA SER A 105 -1.00 -12.04 -11.74
C SER A 105 0.17 -11.07 -11.61
N GLU A 106 -0.11 -9.79 -11.84
CA GLU A 106 0.83 -8.71 -11.61
C GLU A 106 0.82 -8.33 -10.14
N VAL A 107 2.01 -8.14 -9.56
CA VAL A 107 2.20 -7.58 -8.22
C VAL A 107 3.30 -6.54 -8.34
N ARG A 108 3.12 -5.31 -7.89
CA ARG A 108 4.16 -4.27 -7.82
C ARG A 108 4.39 -3.90 -6.36
N LEU A 109 5.66 -3.68 -5.99
CA LEU A 109 6.06 -3.37 -4.61
C LEU A 109 6.72 -1.99 -4.57
N TYR A 110 6.28 -1.18 -3.62
CA TYR A 110 6.76 0.18 -3.38
C TYR A 110 7.09 0.32 -1.90
N ALA A 111 8.21 0.95 -1.57
CA ALA A 111 8.62 1.11 -0.19
C ALA A 111 9.05 2.53 0.13
N TYR A 112 8.85 2.90 1.39
CA TYR A 112 9.51 4.01 2.05
C TYR A 112 10.25 3.44 3.26
N ALA A 113 11.48 3.91 3.51
CA ALA A 113 12.23 3.56 4.70
C ALA A 113 13.03 4.76 5.18
N ARG A 114 13.10 4.92 6.50
CA ARG A 114 13.87 6.00 7.15
C ARG A 114 15.36 5.67 7.21
N ASP A 115 15.71 4.44 7.57
CA ASP A 115 17.10 4.01 7.77
C ASP A 115 17.77 3.64 6.43
N GLY A 116 18.96 4.20 6.18
CA GLY A 116 19.73 3.95 4.96
C GLY A 116 20.15 2.49 4.77
N ASP A 117 20.34 1.72 5.84
CA ASP A 117 20.64 0.29 5.72
C ASP A 117 19.39 -0.51 5.35
N ILE A 118 18.21 -0.09 5.82
CA ILE A 118 16.93 -0.65 5.37
C ILE A 118 16.71 -0.35 3.87
N VAL A 119 17.01 0.88 3.43
CA VAL A 119 16.94 1.27 2.01
C VAL A 119 17.80 0.34 1.15
N LYS A 120 19.08 0.15 1.50
CA LYS A 120 19.98 -0.74 0.75
C LYS A 120 19.44 -2.18 0.65
N ASN A 121 18.90 -2.71 1.75
CA ASN A 121 18.34 -4.06 1.79
C ASN A 121 17.07 -4.20 0.90
N LEU A 122 16.22 -3.18 0.90
CA LEU A 122 15.04 -3.10 0.05
C LEU A 122 15.41 -3.04 -1.44
N GLU A 123 16.37 -2.19 -1.79
CA GLU A 123 16.86 -2.03 -3.15
C GLU A 123 17.53 -3.32 -3.65
N ALA A 124 18.35 -3.97 -2.81
CA ALA A 124 18.96 -5.27 -3.12
C ALA A 124 17.91 -6.37 -3.36
N SER A 125 16.75 -6.25 -2.73
CA SER A 125 15.61 -7.17 -2.93
C SER A 125 14.80 -6.86 -4.20
N GLY A 126 15.12 -5.77 -4.91
CA GLY A 126 14.44 -5.33 -6.12
C GLY A 126 13.14 -4.56 -5.85
N VAL A 127 12.99 -3.95 -4.66
CA VAL A 127 11.85 -3.10 -4.32
C VAL A 127 12.20 -1.64 -4.62
N LYS A 128 11.29 -0.89 -5.25
CA LYS A 128 11.49 0.54 -5.51
C LYS A 128 11.28 1.33 -4.22
N VAL A 129 12.32 2.02 -3.77
CA VAL A 129 12.30 2.83 -2.55
C VAL A 129 12.14 4.31 -2.88
N TYR A 130 11.32 5.00 -2.10
CA TYR A 130 10.98 6.41 -2.29
C TYR A 130 11.42 7.24 -1.09
N PRO A 131 11.84 8.50 -1.29
CA PRO A 131 12.30 9.38 -0.22
C PRO A 131 11.15 9.95 0.62
N THR A 132 9.94 10.02 0.06
CA THR A 132 8.74 10.53 0.74
C THR A 132 7.54 9.62 0.48
N LEU A 133 6.59 9.61 1.42
CA LEU A 133 5.34 8.86 1.25
C LEU A 133 4.51 9.42 0.09
N LEU A 134 4.51 10.75 -0.10
CA LEU A 134 3.76 11.39 -1.18
C LEU A 134 4.26 10.97 -2.57
N GLU A 135 5.58 10.89 -2.78
CA GLU A 135 6.15 10.39 -4.03
C GLU A 135 5.81 8.91 -4.26
N MET A 136 5.91 8.09 -3.21
CA MET A 136 5.52 6.68 -3.27
C MET A 136 4.05 6.53 -3.70
N PHE A 137 3.14 7.26 -3.05
CA PHE A 137 1.70 7.16 -3.34
C PHE A 137 1.31 7.78 -4.68
N SER A 138 2.03 8.79 -5.18
CA SER A 138 1.83 9.32 -6.52
C SER A 138 2.04 8.22 -7.58
N GLU A 139 3.09 7.42 -7.42
CA GLU A 139 3.40 6.30 -8.32
C GLU A 139 2.43 5.13 -8.16
N VAL A 140 2.09 4.77 -6.92
CA VAL A 140 1.05 3.77 -6.64
C VAL A 140 -0.27 4.17 -7.31
N LYS A 141 -0.65 5.45 -7.26
CA LYS A 141 -1.85 5.98 -7.90
C LYS A 141 -1.81 5.83 -9.42
N ASN A 142 -0.73 6.26 -10.06
CA ASN A 142 -0.55 6.15 -11.50
C ASN A 142 -0.67 4.69 -11.96
N ASP A 143 0.01 3.79 -11.27
CA ASP A 143 -0.01 2.36 -11.59
C ASP A 143 -1.37 1.72 -11.32
N ALA A 144 -2.03 2.06 -10.21
CA ALA A 144 -3.37 1.58 -9.90
C ALA A 144 -4.38 2.00 -10.97
N MET A 145 -4.29 3.24 -11.47
CA MET A 145 -5.16 3.73 -12.53
C MET A 145 -4.89 3.08 -13.88
N SER A 146 -3.65 2.64 -14.14
CA SER A 146 -3.35 1.82 -15.33
C SER A 146 -3.96 0.40 -15.25
N MET A 147 -4.11 -0.14 -14.03
CA MET A 147 -4.67 -1.48 -13.78
C MET A 147 -6.20 -1.50 -13.67
N LEU A 148 -6.82 -0.36 -13.37
CA LEU A 148 -8.27 -0.25 -13.22
C LEU A 148 -8.95 -0.27 -14.60
N ARG A 149 -9.64 -1.38 -14.88
CA ARG A 149 -10.44 -1.60 -16.09
C ARG A 149 -11.93 -1.29 -15.86
#